data_AF-A0A0F8XM30-F1
#
_entry.id   AF-A0A0F8XM30-F1
#
_cell.length_a   1.000
_cell.length_b   1.000
_cell.length_c   1.000
_cell.angle_alpha   90.00
_cell.angle_beta   90.00
_cell.angle_gamma   90.00
#
_symmetry.space_group_name_H-M   'P 1'
#
loop_
_entity.id
_entity.type
_entity.pdbx_description
1 polymer ?
#
loop_
_entity_poly.entity_id
_entity_poly.type
_entity_poly.pdbx_seq_one_letter_code
_entity_poly.pdbx_strand_id
1 'polypeptide(L)'
;MKRKGLFIRNKDILIRYAEAINEDKSYLLMQYLEKINKREPIQLEEDDSITLEKDDSITLEEDDSITLEEDDSITLEEDDSITLEEDDSITLEEDNSITLEEDDSITLEEDNSITLEEDNSITLEEDDSITLEEDDSITLE
;
A
#
# COMPACT_ATOMS: atom_id res chain seq x y z
N MET A 1 9.69 -21.93 8.86
CA MET A 1 10.52 -20.85 9.44
C MET A 1 9.67 -19.60 9.36
N LYS A 2 9.27 -18.98 10.48
CA LYS A 2 8.44 -17.78 10.46
C LYS A 2 9.37 -16.59 10.21
N ARG A 3 9.32 -15.98 9.02
CA ARG A 3 9.94 -14.66 8.81
C ARG A 3 9.15 -13.67 9.66
N LYS A 4 9.89 -12.79 10.36
CA LYS A 4 9.33 -11.79 11.26
C LYS A 4 8.90 -10.61 10.38
N GLY A 5 7.66 -10.17 10.51
CA GLY A 5 7.20 -8.90 9.97
C GLY A 5 8.14 -7.77 10.41
N LEU A 6 8.51 -6.93 9.46
CA LEU A 6 9.46 -5.83 9.62
C LEU A 6 8.65 -4.58 9.95
N PHE A 7 8.43 -4.30 11.23
CA PHE A 7 7.74 -3.07 11.65
C PHE A 7 8.73 -1.88 11.62
N ILE A 8 8.56 -0.97 10.66
CA ILE A 8 9.53 0.10 10.35
C ILE A 8 9.04 1.43 10.90
N ARG A 9 9.52 1.83 12.09
CA ARG A 9 9.43 3.25 12.49
C ARG A 9 10.58 4.04 11.88
N ASN A 10 10.20 5.00 11.04
CA ASN A 10 11.00 5.82 10.12
C ASN A 10 12.35 6.37 10.63
N LYS A 11 12.61 6.46 11.95
CA LYS A 11 13.89 6.95 12.52
C LYS A 11 14.81 5.90 13.15
N ASP A 12 14.29 4.80 13.70
CA ASP A 12 15.10 3.87 14.50
C ASP A 12 15.83 2.82 13.65
N ILE A 13 15.38 2.60 12.41
CA ILE A 13 16.04 1.76 11.41
C ILE A 13 17.28 2.45 10.81
N LEU A 14 17.22 3.77 10.64
CA LEU A 14 18.27 4.59 10.03
C LEU A 14 19.62 4.45 10.74
N ILE A 15 19.61 4.43 12.08
CA ILE A 15 20.85 4.40 12.87
C ILE A 15 21.45 3.00 12.92
N ARG A 16 20.61 1.96 13.10
CA ARG A 16 21.10 0.60 13.34
C ARG A 16 21.49 -0.14 12.07
N TYR A 17 20.92 0.20 10.92
CA TYR A 17 21.22 -0.47 9.65
C TYR A 17 22.43 0.16 8.93
N ALA A 18 22.60 1.48 9.02
CA ALA A 18 23.78 2.18 8.47
C ALA A 18 25.10 1.78 9.16
N GLU A 19 25.06 1.46 10.46
CA GLU A 19 26.24 0.96 11.19
C GLU A 19 26.65 -0.48 10.82
N ALA A 20 25.77 -1.24 10.13
CA ALA A 20 25.94 -2.68 9.92
C ALA A 20 26.42 -3.07 8.49
N ILE A 21 26.46 -2.13 7.53
CA ILE A 21 26.78 -2.44 6.13
C ILE A 21 27.95 -1.58 5.63
N ASN A 22 28.87 -2.20 4.88
CA ASN A 22 30.02 -1.55 4.22
C ASN A 22 29.61 -0.24 3.49
N GLU A 23 30.51 0.76 3.54
CA GLU A 23 30.29 2.16 3.15
C GLU A 23 29.58 2.35 1.79
N ASP A 24 29.83 1.48 0.81
CA ASP A 24 29.23 1.56 -0.53
C ASP A 24 27.71 1.30 -0.54
N LYS A 25 27.21 0.34 0.27
CA LYS A 25 25.77 0.07 0.38
C LYS A 25 25.08 1.04 1.32
N SER A 26 25.82 1.62 2.28
CA SER A 26 25.31 2.69 3.14
C SER A 26 24.96 3.94 2.33
N TYR A 27 25.69 4.25 1.25
CA TYR A 27 25.40 5.41 0.40
C TYR A 27 24.15 5.21 -0.47
N LEU A 28 24.00 4.03 -1.07
CA LEU A 28 22.80 3.71 -1.85
C LEU A 28 21.55 3.72 -0.96
N LEU A 29 21.67 3.12 0.23
CA LEU A 29 20.61 3.15 1.23
C LEU A 29 20.30 4.57 1.70
N MET A 30 21.30 5.40 1.98
CA MET A 30 21.08 6.81 2.33
C MET A 30 20.39 7.59 1.20
N GLN A 31 20.63 7.27 -0.06
CA GLN A 31 19.95 7.90 -1.19
C GLN A 31 18.49 7.45 -1.30
N TYR A 32 18.20 6.15 -1.15
CA TYR A 32 16.84 5.63 -1.06
C TYR A 32 16.08 6.25 0.12
N LEU A 33 16.73 6.34 1.28
CA LEU A 33 16.17 6.95 2.49
C LEU A 33 15.98 8.47 2.39
N GLU A 34 16.82 9.16 1.61
CA GLU A 34 16.67 10.59 1.33
C GLU A 34 15.48 10.86 0.40
N LYS A 35 15.12 9.92 -0.49
CA LYS A 35 13.89 9.96 -1.29
C LYS A 35 12.64 9.72 -0.43
N ILE A 36 12.67 8.70 0.42
CA ILE A 36 11.58 8.41 1.39
C ILE A 36 11.36 9.61 2.32
N ASN A 37 12.43 10.26 2.83
CA ASN A 37 12.29 11.47 3.65
C ASN A 37 11.80 12.72 2.89
N LYS A 38 11.72 12.64 1.56
CA LYS A 38 11.39 13.76 0.69
C LYS A 38 10.00 13.67 0.09
N ARG A 39 9.09 12.80 0.56
CA ARG A 39 7.75 12.71 -0.06
C ARG A 39 7.84 12.56 -1.58
N GLU A 40 8.89 11.86 -2.02
CA GLU A 40 9.03 11.49 -3.42
C GLU A 40 8.20 10.22 -3.60
N PRO A 41 7.49 10.07 -4.73
CA PRO A 41 6.64 8.92 -4.96
C PRO A 41 7.45 7.62 -4.86
N ILE A 42 6.87 6.63 -4.19
CA ILE A 42 7.42 5.29 -4.08
C ILE A 42 6.99 4.49 -5.31
N GLN A 43 7.95 3.78 -5.90
CA GLN A 43 7.74 2.88 -7.03
C GLN A 43 8.55 1.60 -6.78
N LEU A 44 7.87 0.46 -6.68
CA LEU A 44 8.45 -0.87 -6.51
C LEU A 44 7.76 -1.84 -7.47
N GLU A 45 8.46 -2.92 -7.81
CA GLU A 45 8.02 -3.98 -8.72
C GLU A 45 8.54 -5.31 -8.12
N GLU A 46 7.72 -6.36 -8.14
CA GLU A 46 8.06 -7.75 -7.76
C GLU A 46 8.60 -7.93 -6.30
N ASP A 47 7.79 -7.74 -5.27
CA ASP A 47 8.14 -7.99 -3.86
C ASP A 47 7.26 -9.07 -3.15
N ASP A 48 7.90 -9.88 -2.29
CA ASP A 48 7.20 -10.90 -1.46
C ASP A 48 6.23 -10.24 -0.44
N SER A 49 6.50 -9.00 0.00
CA SER A 49 5.71 -8.29 1.02
C SER A 49 6.19 -6.86 1.23
N ILE A 50 5.25 -5.92 1.26
CA ILE A 50 5.49 -4.49 1.46
C ILE A 50 4.71 -3.97 2.69
N THR A 51 5.34 -3.06 3.43
CA THR A 51 4.69 -2.31 4.51
C THR A 51 5.22 -0.89 4.54
N LEU A 52 4.34 0.09 4.35
CA LEU A 52 4.66 1.52 4.32
C LEU A 52 3.71 2.29 5.26
N GLU A 53 4.12 3.50 5.64
CA GLU A 53 3.35 4.38 6.52
C GLU A 53 3.70 5.84 6.16
N LYS A 54 2.70 6.70 5.96
CA LYS A 54 2.84 8.16 5.79
C LYS A 54 3.60 8.61 4.54
N ASP A 55 3.16 8.19 3.38
CA ASP A 55 3.71 8.53 2.08
C ASP A 55 2.72 9.37 1.24
N ASP A 56 3.26 10.34 0.49
CA ASP A 56 2.43 11.26 -0.32
C ASP A 56 1.94 10.57 -1.62
N SER A 57 2.59 9.49 -2.09
CA SER A 57 2.19 8.76 -3.29
C SER A 57 2.94 7.42 -3.43
N ILE A 58 2.20 6.36 -3.75
CA ILE A 58 2.70 4.99 -3.90
C ILE A 58 2.20 4.40 -5.22
N THR A 59 3.10 3.72 -5.94
CA THR A 59 2.78 2.84 -7.07
C THR A 59 3.52 1.52 -6.89
N LEU A 60 2.80 0.41 -6.88
CA LEU A 60 3.35 -0.95 -6.73
C LEU A 60 2.74 -1.87 -7.80
N GLU A 61 3.50 -2.89 -8.21
CA GLU A 61 3.11 -3.84 -9.25
C GLU A 61 3.65 -5.24 -8.90
N GLU A 62 2.82 -6.26 -9.08
CA GLU A 62 3.16 -7.69 -8.95
C GLU A 62 3.64 -8.13 -7.53
N ASP A 63 2.91 -7.76 -6.46
CA ASP A 63 3.25 -8.08 -5.08
C ASP A 63 2.36 -9.15 -4.40
N ASP A 64 2.99 -9.99 -3.58
CA ASP A 64 2.28 -11.06 -2.85
C ASP A 64 1.41 -10.52 -1.69
N SER A 65 1.83 -9.42 -1.04
CA SER A 65 1.16 -8.89 0.15
C SER A 65 1.55 -7.44 0.49
N ILE A 66 0.56 -6.58 0.61
CA ILE A 66 0.74 -5.14 0.86
C ILE A 66 -0.01 -4.72 2.13
N THR A 67 0.61 -3.83 2.91
CA THR A 67 -0.04 -3.12 4.01
C THR A 67 0.41 -1.66 4.01
N LEU A 68 -0.49 -0.72 3.76
CA LEU A 68 -0.20 0.72 3.74
C LEU A 68 -1.11 1.45 4.74
N GLU A 69 -0.66 2.60 5.24
CA GLU A 69 -1.34 3.37 6.29
C GLU A 69 -1.03 4.88 6.12
N GLU A 70 -2.06 5.72 6.19
CA GLU A 70 -1.99 7.19 6.15
C GLU A 70 -1.33 7.77 4.87
N ASP A 71 -1.77 7.35 3.68
CA ASP A 71 -1.22 7.75 2.39
C ASP A 71 -2.16 8.64 1.55
N ASP A 72 -1.60 9.65 0.88
CA ASP A 72 -2.39 10.62 0.10
C ASP A 72 -2.89 10.01 -1.25
N SER A 73 -2.16 9.04 -1.83
CA SER A 73 -2.49 8.46 -3.14
C SER A 73 -1.80 7.13 -3.39
N ILE A 74 -2.59 6.11 -3.75
CA ILE A 74 -2.13 4.74 -3.99
C ILE A 74 -2.60 4.25 -5.37
N THR A 75 -1.72 3.56 -6.08
CA THR A 75 -2.03 2.80 -7.29
C THR A 75 -1.35 1.44 -7.22
N LEU A 76 -2.12 0.36 -7.24
CA LEU A 76 -1.62 -1.01 -7.17
C LEU A 76 -2.17 -1.83 -8.34
N GLU A 77 -1.37 -2.75 -8.88
CA GLU A 77 -1.71 -3.60 -10.02
C GLU A 77 -1.19 -5.04 -9.81
N GLU A 78 -2.03 -6.03 -10.08
CA GLU A 78 -1.72 -7.48 -10.05
C GLU A 78 -1.26 -8.04 -8.68
N ASP A 79 -1.95 -7.70 -7.58
CA ASP A 79 -1.56 -8.10 -6.21
C ASP A 79 -2.44 -9.19 -5.57
N ASP A 80 -1.81 -10.00 -4.71
CA ASP A 80 -2.47 -11.14 -4.07
C ASP A 80 -3.29 -10.76 -2.82
N SER A 81 -2.83 -9.79 -2.03
CA SER A 81 -3.46 -9.41 -0.75
C SER A 81 -3.10 -7.99 -0.33
N ILE A 82 -4.11 -7.14 -0.20
CA ILE A 82 -3.97 -5.73 0.13
C ILE A 82 -4.72 -5.40 1.42
N THR A 83 -4.12 -4.56 2.25
CA THR A 83 -4.77 -3.93 3.41
C THR A 83 -4.34 -2.47 3.48
N LEU A 84 -5.31 -1.57 3.39
CA LEU A 84 -5.11 -0.12 3.39
C LEU A 84 -5.97 0.51 4.51
N GLU A 85 -5.49 1.60 5.11
CA GLU A 85 -6.14 2.26 6.26
C GLU A 85 -5.82 3.77 6.23
N GLU A 86 -6.87 4.60 6.35
CA GLU A 86 -6.80 6.07 6.41
C GLU A 86 -6.20 6.74 5.14
N ASP A 87 -6.61 6.33 3.93
CA ASP A 87 -6.07 6.82 2.66
C ASP A 87 -7.02 7.74 1.85
N ASP A 88 -6.44 8.75 1.20
CA ASP A 88 -7.23 9.79 0.49
C ASP A 88 -7.73 9.32 -0.89
N SER A 89 -6.94 8.53 -1.63
CA SER A 89 -7.24 8.13 -3.00
C SER A 89 -6.58 6.82 -3.39
N ILE A 90 -7.38 5.83 -3.76
CA ILE A 90 -6.96 4.47 -4.08
C ILE A 90 -7.43 4.06 -5.48
N THR A 91 -6.54 3.42 -6.23
CA THR A 91 -6.84 2.73 -7.50
C THR A 91 -6.18 1.36 -7.50
N LEU A 92 -6.98 0.31 -7.63
CA LEU A 92 -6.57 -1.10 -7.59
C LEU A 92 -7.09 -1.80 -8.85
N GLU A 93 -6.26 -2.66 -9.45
CA GLU A 93 -6.57 -3.37 -10.70
C GLU A 93 -6.03 -4.82 -10.64
N GLU A 94 -6.89 -5.80 -10.96
CA GLU A 94 -6.58 -7.24 -11.03
C GLU A 94 -6.16 -7.89 -9.70
N ASP A 95 -6.79 -7.54 -8.56
CA ASP A 95 -6.39 -8.02 -7.24
C ASP A 95 -7.23 -9.17 -6.66
N ASN A 96 -6.59 -10.00 -5.83
CA ASN A 96 -7.24 -11.19 -5.27
C ASN A 96 -8.02 -10.95 -3.97
N SER A 97 -7.50 -10.11 -3.07
CA SER A 97 -8.10 -9.89 -1.75
C SER A 97 -7.77 -8.52 -1.22
N ILE A 98 -8.80 -7.70 -1.03
CA ILE A 98 -8.68 -6.30 -0.62
C ILE A 98 -9.44 -6.08 0.69
N THR A 99 -8.83 -5.30 1.58
CA THR A 99 -9.47 -4.75 2.79
C THR A 99 -9.09 -3.28 2.90
N LEU A 100 -10.10 -2.41 2.89
CA LEU A 100 -9.97 -0.95 2.96
C LEU A 100 -10.78 -0.45 4.17
N GLU A 101 -10.26 0.52 4.90
CA GLU A 101 -10.87 1.08 6.11
C GLU A 101 -10.61 2.60 6.20
N GLU A 102 -11.68 3.38 6.36
CA GLU A 102 -11.65 4.84 6.51
C GLU A 102 -11.09 5.62 5.29
N ASP A 103 -11.43 5.21 4.05
CA ASP A 103 -10.89 5.80 2.82
C ASP A 103 -11.84 6.77 2.08
N ASP A 104 -11.27 7.79 1.44
CA ASP A 104 -12.04 8.88 0.84
C ASP A 104 -12.55 8.57 -0.60
N SER A 105 -11.70 8.01 -1.45
CA SER A 105 -12.00 7.77 -2.87
C SER A 105 -11.35 6.50 -3.39
N ILE A 106 -12.16 5.51 -3.74
CA ILE A 106 -11.73 4.18 -4.15
C ILE A 106 -12.22 3.87 -5.56
N THR A 107 -11.33 3.33 -6.39
CA THR A 107 -11.65 2.69 -7.68
C THR A 107 -11.04 1.30 -7.72
N LEU A 108 -11.88 0.28 -7.92
CA LEU A 108 -11.52 -1.13 -7.97
C LEU A 108 -11.98 -1.72 -9.31
N GLU A 109 -11.11 -2.49 -9.97
CA GLU A 109 -11.37 -3.11 -11.28
C GLU A 109 -10.83 -4.56 -11.32
N GLU A 110 -11.70 -5.49 -11.70
CA GLU A 110 -11.38 -6.93 -11.86
C GLU A 110 -10.98 -7.67 -10.56
N ASP A 111 -11.57 -7.34 -9.41
CA ASP A 111 -11.16 -7.90 -8.12
C ASP A 111 -12.01 -9.08 -7.62
N ASN A 112 -11.34 -10.03 -6.95
CA ASN A 112 -12.00 -11.27 -6.50
C ASN A 112 -12.76 -11.14 -5.17
N SER A 113 -12.21 -10.43 -4.18
CA SER A 113 -12.77 -10.36 -2.83
C SER A 113 -12.43 -9.04 -2.15
N ILE A 114 -13.45 -8.24 -1.88
CA ILE A 114 -13.31 -6.87 -1.35
C ILE A 114 -14.09 -6.75 -0.03
N THR A 115 -13.47 -6.13 0.95
CA THR A 115 -14.12 -5.62 2.18
C THR A 115 -13.82 -4.15 2.34
N LEU A 116 -14.87 -3.33 2.43
CA LEU A 116 -14.83 -1.88 2.59
C LEU A 116 -15.56 -1.51 3.89
N GLU A 117 -14.97 -0.63 4.69
CA GLU A 117 -15.53 -0.15 5.96
C GLU A 117 -15.29 1.36 6.14
N GLU A 118 -16.38 2.11 6.36
CA GLU A 118 -16.35 3.57 6.61
C GLU A 118 -15.86 4.43 5.42
N ASP A 119 -16.10 4.00 4.17
CA ASP A 119 -15.58 4.68 2.98
C ASP A 119 -16.54 5.69 2.33
N ASN A 120 -15.99 6.75 1.73
CA ASN A 120 -16.79 7.86 1.21
C ASN A 120 -17.30 7.67 -0.23
N SER A 121 -16.41 7.42 -1.19
CA SER A 121 -16.75 7.32 -2.62
C SER A 121 -16.09 6.12 -3.28
N ILE A 122 -16.90 5.14 -3.69
CA ILE A 122 -16.42 3.85 -4.23
C ILE A 122 -16.95 3.66 -5.66
N THR A 123 -16.05 3.25 -6.56
CA THR A 123 -16.39 2.74 -7.91
C THR A 123 -15.84 1.33 -8.06
N LEU A 124 -16.68 0.41 -8.53
CA LEU A 124 -16.42 -1.02 -8.63
C LEU A 124 -16.77 -1.49 -10.05
N GLU A 125 -15.84 -2.16 -10.74
CA GLU A 125 -16.01 -2.70 -12.09
C GLU A 125 -15.55 -4.17 -12.15
N GLU A 126 -16.41 -5.06 -12.64
CA GLU A 126 -16.12 -6.49 -12.85
C GLU A 126 -15.76 -7.32 -11.58
N ASP A 127 -16.11 -6.86 -10.38
CA ASP A 127 -15.78 -7.56 -9.13
C ASP A 127 -16.70 -8.73 -8.74
N ASP A 128 -16.13 -9.73 -8.06
CA ASP A 128 -16.81 -11.00 -7.74
C ASP A 128 -17.53 -11.02 -6.38
N SER A 129 -16.87 -10.60 -5.30
CA SER A 129 -17.40 -10.69 -3.92
C SER A 129 -17.09 -9.44 -3.10
N ILE A 130 -18.12 -8.64 -2.79
CA ILE A 130 -17.98 -7.36 -2.09
C ILE A 130 -18.75 -7.38 -0.77
N THR A 131 -18.10 -6.95 0.31
CA THR A 131 -18.69 -6.61 1.61
C THR A 131 -18.49 -5.14 1.90
N LEU A 132 -19.55 -4.48 2.37
CA LEU A 132 -19.63 -3.02 2.55
C LEU A 132 -20.23 -2.73 3.93
N GLU A 133 -19.57 -1.92 4.75
CA GLU A 133 -20.05 -1.49 6.06
C GLU A 133 -19.88 0.03 6.25
N GLU A 134 -20.98 0.74 6.50
CA GLU A 134 -20.98 2.19 6.79
C GLU A 134 -20.55 3.13 5.65
N ASP A 135 -20.51 2.67 4.40
CA ASP A 135 -20.10 3.49 3.25
C ASP A 135 -21.17 4.48 2.73
N ASP A 136 -20.72 5.61 2.18
CA ASP A 136 -21.56 6.75 1.79
C ASP A 136 -22.07 6.69 0.34
N SER A 137 -21.20 6.46 -0.65
CA SER A 137 -21.55 6.48 -2.08
C SER A 137 -20.85 5.37 -2.88
N ILE A 138 -21.64 4.47 -3.47
CA ILE A 138 -21.13 3.34 -4.27
C ILE A 138 -21.69 3.37 -5.70
N THR A 139 -20.80 3.22 -6.68
CA THR A 139 -21.11 3.00 -8.10
C THR A 139 -20.63 1.60 -8.50
N LEU A 140 -21.48 0.88 -9.22
CA LEU A 140 -21.20 -0.44 -9.80
C LEU A 140 -21.38 -0.32 -11.31
N GLU A 141 -20.35 -0.64 -12.10
CA GLU A 141 -20.39 -0.59 -13.57
C GLU A 141 -20.60 -1.96 -14.23
#